data_AF-A0A950BND0-F1
#
_entry.id   AF-A0A950BND0-F1
#
_cell.length_a   1.000
_cell.length_b   1.000
_cell.length_c   1.000
_cell.angle_alpha   90.00
_cell.angle_beta   90.00
_cell.angle_gamma   90.00
#
_symmetry.space_group_name_H-M   'P 1'
#
loop_
_entity.id
_entity.type
_entity.pdbx_description
1 polymer ?
#
loop_
_entity_poly.entity_id
_entity_poly.type
_entity_poly.pdbx_seq_one_letter_code
_entity_poly.pdbx_strand_id
1 'polypeptide(L)'
;MSANPSNHRASPSSLIEMVKRDLSEQWEQGRQVNVEAYLEALPELGTPETLSTELILAEYEARKRSGAMADAAQFEKRFPNQAKVLRQLIDQQAQESASGSGSVLGQIGKMIAKPQPPPLSVL
;
A
#
# COMPACT_ATOMS: atom_id res chain seq x y z
N MET A 1 0.79 41.78 12.67
CA MET A 1 0.66 40.46 12.00
C MET A 1 -0.70 39.86 12.37
N SER A 2 -1.72 40.07 11.55
CA SER A 2 -3.03 39.43 11.72
C SER A 2 -3.06 38.12 10.95
N ALA A 3 -3.68 37.12 11.57
CA ALA A 3 -3.96 35.81 11.06
C ALA A 3 -4.53 35.84 9.63
N ASN A 4 -3.91 35.09 8.72
CA ASN A 4 -4.59 34.57 7.56
C ASN A 4 -4.97 33.11 7.92
N PRO A 5 -6.20 32.83 8.35
CA PRO A 5 -6.65 31.46 8.54
C PRO A 5 -6.72 30.85 7.14
N SER A 6 -5.70 30.05 6.80
CA SER A 6 -5.66 29.23 5.61
C SER A 6 -7.04 28.64 5.39
N ASN A 7 -7.68 29.13 4.34
CA ASN A 7 -8.95 28.64 3.85
C ASN A 7 -8.66 27.25 3.28
N HIS A 8 -8.54 26.25 4.17
CA HIS A 8 -8.35 24.84 3.88
C HIS A 8 -9.65 24.31 3.27
N ARG A 9 -10.04 24.80 2.09
CA ARG A 9 -10.79 23.93 1.18
C ARG A 9 -9.87 22.76 0.95
N ALA A 10 -10.27 21.56 1.39
CA ALA A 10 -9.50 20.35 1.23
C ALA A 10 -8.97 20.31 -0.22
N SER A 11 -7.66 20.53 -0.39
CA SER A 11 -7.07 20.41 -1.71
C SER A 11 -7.14 18.93 -2.08
N PRO A 12 -7.42 18.55 -3.34
CA PRO A 12 -7.57 17.14 -3.72
C PRO A 12 -6.41 16.25 -3.26
N SER A 13 -5.18 16.79 -3.26
CA SER A 13 -3.99 16.11 -2.73
C SER A 13 -4.04 15.87 -1.21
N SER A 14 -4.59 16.80 -0.43
CA SER A 14 -4.76 16.62 1.02
C SER A 14 -5.81 15.56 1.35
N LEU A 15 -6.83 15.42 0.51
CA LEU A 15 -7.87 14.41 0.68
C LEU A 15 -7.33 13.01 0.37
N ILE A 16 -6.57 12.88 -0.73
CA ILE A 16 -5.89 11.63 -1.10
C ILE A 16 -4.97 11.17 0.04
N GLU A 17 -4.11 12.05 0.56
CA GLU A 17 -3.17 11.68 1.62
C GLU A 17 -3.87 11.30 2.95
N MET A 18 -5.01 11.92 3.25
CA MET A 18 -5.84 11.52 4.40
C MET A 18 -6.38 10.09 4.23
N VAL A 19 -6.96 9.78 3.06
CA VAL A 19 -7.54 8.46 2.79
C VAL A 19 -6.45 7.38 2.77
N LYS A 20 -5.27 7.66 2.21
CA LYS A 20 -4.12 6.72 2.23
C LYS A 20 -3.72 6.35 3.66
N ARG A 21 -3.67 7.34 4.56
CA ARG A 21 -3.35 7.11 5.98
C ARG A 21 -4.43 6.27 6.65
N ASP A 22 -5.70 6.67 6.51
CA ASP A 22 -6.80 5.94 7.14
C ASP A 22 -6.88 4.49 6.62
N LEU A 23 -6.74 4.26 5.30
CA LEU A 23 -6.66 2.91 4.73
C LEU A 23 -5.59 2.07 5.44
N SER A 24 -4.38 2.60 5.60
CA SER A 24 -3.29 1.88 6.30
C SER A 24 -3.68 1.54 7.73
N GLU A 25 -4.20 2.52 8.48
CA GLU A 25 -4.59 2.34 9.88
C GLU A 25 -5.72 1.32 10.06
N GLN A 26 -6.74 1.35 9.21
CA GLN A 26 -7.86 0.40 9.27
C GLN A 26 -7.38 -1.04 9.03
N TRP A 27 -6.53 -1.26 8.02
CA TRP A 27 -5.97 -2.58 7.72
C TRP A 27 -5.03 -3.08 8.83
N GLU A 28 -4.22 -2.22 9.42
CA GLU A 28 -3.37 -2.56 10.57
C GLU A 28 -4.21 -2.93 11.81
N GLN A 29 -5.39 -2.34 11.97
CA GLN A 29 -6.37 -2.72 12.98
C GLN A 29 -7.17 -3.99 12.62
N GLY A 30 -6.87 -4.63 11.49
CA GLY A 30 -7.56 -5.83 11.01
C GLY A 30 -8.90 -5.56 10.32
N ARG A 31 -9.25 -4.29 10.08
CA ARG A 31 -10.46 -3.92 9.33
C ARG A 31 -10.17 -3.92 7.84
N GLN A 32 -10.85 -4.80 7.12
CA GLN A 32 -10.63 -5.02 5.69
C GLN A 32 -11.44 -4.03 4.84
N VAL A 33 -11.15 -2.74 5.01
CA VAL A 33 -11.86 -1.67 4.28
C VAL A 33 -11.35 -1.55 2.84
N ASN A 34 -12.25 -1.30 1.91
CA ASN A 34 -11.94 -1.07 0.50
C ASN A 34 -11.98 0.43 0.18
N VAL A 35 -11.21 0.86 -0.82
CA VAL A 35 -11.16 2.26 -1.24
C VAL A 35 -12.51 2.77 -1.76
N GLU A 36 -13.36 1.91 -2.35
CA GLU A 36 -14.71 2.26 -2.79
C GLU A 36 -15.60 2.72 -1.63
N ALA A 37 -15.36 2.26 -0.40
CA ALA A 37 -16.14 2.68 0.77
C ALA A 37 -15.97 4.19 1.06
N TYR A 38 -14.87 4.80 0.62
CA TYR A 38 -14.63 6.23 0.77
C TYR A 38 -15.33 7.05 -0.30
N LEU A 39 -15.72 6.45 -1.44
CA LEU A 39 -16.41 7.17 -2.51
C LEU A 39 -17.81 7.65 -2.09
N GLU A 40 -18.48 6.89 -1.21
CA GLU A 40 -19.79 7.27 -0.68
C GLU A 40 -19.71 8.48 0.25
N ALA A 41 -18.68 8.51 1.11
CA ALA A 41 -18.47 9.58 2.07
C ALA A 41 -17.77 10.82 1.47
N LEU A 42 -16.94 10.62 0.44
CA LEU A 42 -16.06 11.61 -0.16
C LEU A 42 -16.19 11.58 -1.69
N PRO A 43 -17.29 12.08 -2.27
CA PRO A 43 -17.50 12.07 -3.72
C PRO A 43 -16.47 12.92 -4.48
N GLU A 44 -15.73 13.79 -3.79
CA GLU A 44 -14.59 14.55 -4.34
C GLU A 44 -13.44 13.65 -4.81
N LEU A 45 -13.40 12.38 -4.38
CA LEU A 45 -12.45 11.36 -4.85
C LEU A 45 -12.77 10.82 -6.26
N GLY A 46 -13.97 11.12 -6.77
CA GLY A 46 -14.45 10.68 -8.08
C GLY A 46 -15.34 9.45 -8.02
N THR A 47 -15.20 8.58 -9.02
CA THR A 47 -15.96 7.34 -9.21
C THR A 47 -14.99 6.16 -9.32
N PRO A 48 -15.45 4.89 -9.26
CA PRO A 48 -14.55 3.75 -9.48
C PRO A 48 -13.76 3.83 -10.79
N GLU A 49 -14.33 4.46 -11.83
CA GLU A 49 -13.71 4.64 -13.14
C GLU A 49 -12.71 5.80 -13.21
N THR A 50 -12.73 6.73 -12.25
CA THR A 50 -11.93 7.97 -12.23
C THR A 50 -11.06 8.12 -10.97
N LEU A 51 -11.21 7.20 -10.02
CA LEU A 51 -10.47 7.14 -8.76
C LEU A 51 -8.96 7.13 -9.03
N SER A 52 -8.21 7.88 -8.23
CA SER A 52 -6.76 7.94 -8.34
C SER A 52 -6.13 6.56 -8.13
N THR A 53 -5.22 6.19 -9.04
CA THR A 53 -4.40 4.98 -8.94
C THR A 53 -3.56 4.94 -7.66
N GLU A 54 -3.24 6.10 -7.07
CA GLU A 54 -2.51 6.18 -5.80
C GLU A 54 -3.33 5.63 -4.62
N LEU A 55 -4.66 5.80 -4.64
CA LEU A 55 -5.53 5.29 -3.59
C LEU A 55 -5.74 3.77 -3.73
N ILE A 56 -5.85 3.29 -4.96
CA ILE A 56 -5.93 1.85 -5.26
C ILE A 56 -4.62 1.16 -4.84
N LEU A 57 -3.46 1.78 -5.15
CA LEU A 57 -2.16 1.30 -4.72
C LEU A 57 -2.04 1.30 -3.19
N ALA A 58 -2.54 2.33 -2.51
CA ALA A 58 -2.51 2.40 -1.05
C ALA A 58 -3.32 1.26 -0.38
N GLU A 59 -4.49 0.89 -0.91
CA GLU A 59 -5.22 -0.29 -0.43
C GLU A 59 -4.40 -1.58 -0.64
N TYR A 60 -3.79 -1.75 -1.81
CA TYR A 60 -2.93 -2.90 -2.11
C TYR A 60 -1.74 -3.00 -1.12
N GLU A 61 -1.08 -1.89 -0.82
CA GLU A 61 0.00 -1.83 0.16
C GLU A 61 -0.47 -2.12 1.58
N ALA A 62 -1.59 -1.54 2.00
CA ALA A 62 -2.17 -1.73 3.33
C ALA A 62 -2.51 -3.22 3.58
N ARG A 63 -3.05 -3.90 2.56
CA ARG A 63 -3.26 -5.35 2.58
C ARG A 63 -1.95 -6.12 2.76
N LYS A 64 -0.92 -5.79 1.97
CA LYS A 64 0.39 -6.45 2.10
C LYS A 64 1.00 -6.25 3.48
N ARG A 65 0.91 -5.02 4.03
CA ARG A 65 1.49 -4.66 5.34
C ARG A 65 0.78 -5.37 6.50
N SER A 66 -0.53 -5.55 6.41
CA SER A 66 -1.31 -6.32 7.38
C SER A 66 -1.13 -7.85 7.25
N GLY A 67 -0.36 -8.32 6.26
CA GLY A 67 -0.15 -9.74 5.99
C GLY A 67 -1.32 -10.42 5.27
N ALA A 68 -2.31 -9.65 4.80
CA ALA A 68 -3.39 -10.16 3.98
C ALA A 68 -2.91 -10.44 2.54
N MET A 69 -3.57 -11.36 1.86
CA MET A 69 -3.30 -11.58 0.43
C MET A 69 -3.77 -10.38 -0.39
N ALA A 70 -2.84 -9.77 -1.12
CA ALA A 70 -3.12 -8.70 -2.07
C ALA A 70 -2.83 -9.24 -3.49
N ASP A 71 -3.89 -9.56 -4.23
CA ASP A 71 -3.78 -10.05 -5.61
C ASP A 71 -4.02 -8.91 -6.60
N ALA A 72 -3.01 -8.56 -7.39
CA ALA A 72 -3.11 -7.51 -8.41
C ALA A 72 -4.27 -7.80 -9.39
N ALA A 73 -4.51 -9.06 -9.75
CA ALA A 73 -5.59 -9.42 -10.67
C ALA A 73 -6.99 -9.11 -10.10
N GLN A 74 -7.16 -9.15 -8.76
CA GLN A 74 -8.41 -8.73 -8.12
C GLN A 74 -8.64 -7.22 -8.29
N PHE A 75 -7.59 -6.41 -8.14
CA PHE A 75 -7.67 -4.97 -8.32
C PHE A 75 -7.87 -4.59 -9.80
N GLU A 76 -7.19 -5.28 -10.73
CA GLU A 76 -7.36 -5.05 -12.17
C GLU A 76 -8.81 -5.33 -12.63
N LYS A 77 -9.49 -6.33 -12.04
CA LYS A 77 -10.91 -6.60 -12.31
C LYS A 77 -11.86 -5.55 -11.73
N ARG A 78 -11.55 -5.01 -10.54
CA ARG A 78 -12.34 -3.95 -9.89
C ARG A 78 -12.17 -2.59 -10.57
N PHE A 79 -10.96 -2.32 -11.08
CA PHE A 79 -10.57 -1.03 -11.62
C PHE A 79 -9.97 -1.19 -13.04
N PRO A 80 -10.77 -1.59 -14.04
CA PRO A 80 -10.26 -1.91 -15.37
C PRO A 80 -9.61 -0.72 -16.08
N ASN A 81 -10.08 0.51 -15.82
CA ASN A 81 -9.50 1.73 -16.40
C ASN A 81 -8.11 2.05 -15.82
N GLN A 82 -7.89 1.70 -14.55
CA GLN A 82 -6.65 1.95 -13.82
C GLN A 82 -5.67 0.78 -13.91
N ALA A 83 -6.13 -0.41 -14.31
CA ALA A 83 -5.40 -1.68 -14.28
C ALA A 83 -3.98 -1.58 -14.84
N LYS A 84 -3.81 -0.97 -16.03
CA LYS A 84 -2.50 -0.82 -16.66
C LYS A 84 -1.53 0.01 -15.81
N VAL A 85 -1.98 1.15 -15.29
CA VAL A 85 -1.16 2.06 -14.48
C VAL A 85 -0.87 1.43 -13.12
N LEU A 86 -1.88 0.81 -12.49
CA LEU A 86 -1.72 0.10 -11.23
C LEU A 86 -0.66 -0.99 -11.33
N ARG A 87 -0.68 -1.77 -12.41
CA ARG A 87 0.30 -2.84 -12.63
C ARG A 87 1.73 -2.29 -12.73
N GLN A 88 1.92 -1.21 -13.47
CA GLN A 88 3.22 -0.54 -13.58
C GLN A 88 3.75 -0.06 -12.24
N LEU A 89 2.88 0.52 -11.40
CA LEU A 89 3.25 0.98 -10.05
C LEU A 89 3.66 -0.19 -9.14
N ILE A 90 2.89 -1.28 -9.15
CA ILE A 90 3.21 -2.49 -8.37
C ILE A 90 4.55 -3.09 -8.81
N ASP A 91 4.78 -3.19 -10.12
CA ASP A 91 6.02 -3.74 -10.68
C ASP A 91 7.22 -2.84 -10.32
N GLN A 92 7.08 -1.52 -10.40
CA GLN A 92 8.11 -0.55 -10.01
C GLN A 92 8.51 -0.72 -8.54
N GLN A 93 7.54 -0.81 -7.63
CA GLN A 93 7.83 -1.00 -6.19
C GLN A 93 8.52 -2.33 -5.89
N ALA A 94 8.18 -3.38 -6.64
CA ALA A 94 8.87 -4.67 -6.51
C ALA A 94 10.34 -4.56 -6.95
N GLN A 95 10.63 -3.82 -8.01
CA GLN A 95 12.01 -3.56 -8.45
C GLN A 95 12.78 -2.70 -7.45
N GLU A 96 12.17 -1.65 -6.89
CA GLU A 96 12.79 -0.78 -5.89
C GLU A 96 13.13 -1.56 -4.61
N SER A 97 12.22 -2.43 -4.17
CA SER A 97 12.45 -3.30 -3.00
C SER A 97 13.57 -4.32 -3.24
N ALA A 98 13.74 -4.81 -4.49
CA ALA A 98 14.80 -5.73 -4.85
C ALA A 98 16.17 -5.04 -5.04
N SER A 99 16.16 -3.79 -5.52
CA SER A 99 17.38 -3.01 -5.78
C SER A 99 17.93 -2.33 -4.51
N GLY A 100 17.07 -2.03 -3.53
CA GLY A 100 17.46 -1.47 -2.22
C GLY A 100 18.33 -2.37 -1.34
N SER A 101 18.57 -3.62 -1.77
CA SER A 101 19.51 -4.54 -1.14
C SER A 101 20.78 -4.69 -1.98
N GLY A 102 21.41 -3.57 -2.33
CA GLY A 102 22.60 -3.52 -3.19
C GLY A 102 23.59 -2.42 -2.78
N SER A 103 24.48 -2.75 -1.85
CA SER A 103 25.80 -2.11 -1.62
C SER A 103 25.87 -0.77 -0.86
N VAL A 104 26.00 -0.87 0.47
CA VAL A 104 27.20 -0.43 1.20
C VAL A 104 27.49 -1.46 2.30
N LEU A 105 28.72 -1.96 2.41
CA LEU A 105 29.18 -2.92 3.45
C LEU A 105 28.99 -4.44 3.17
N GLY A 106 29.19 -4.89 1.94
CA GLY A 106 29.35 -6.32 1.58
C GLY A 106 30.80 -6.82 1.63
N GLN A 107 31.68 -6.17 2.40
CA GLN A 107 33.06 -6.63 2.61
C GLN A 107 33.27 -6.78 4.12
N ILE A 108 33.73 -7.97 4.52
CA ILE A 108 34.09 -8.48 5.86
C ILE A 108 32.96 -9.00 6.79
N GLY A 109 32.95 -10.32 7.03
CA GLY A 109 32.26 -10.96 8.17
C GLY A 109 31.36 -12.14 7.79
N LYS A 110 31.93 -13.32 7.49
CA LYS A 110 32.01 -14.45 8.43
C LYS A 110 30.70 -15.19 8.71
N MET A 111 30.66 -16.43 8.23
CA MET A 111 30.14 -17.64 8.87
C MET A 111 29.43 -17.45 10.21
N ILE A 112 28.11 -17.71 10.25
CA ILE A 112 27.43 -18.35 11.39
C ILE A 112 26.21 -19.12 10.88
N ALA A 113 26.04 -20.29 11.48
CA ALA A 113 25.26 -21.43 11.03
C ALA A 113 23.73 -21.25 11.07
N LYS A 114 23.06 -22.01 10.21
CA LYS A 114 21.62 -22.30 10.23
C LYS A 114 21.29 -23.19 11.45
N PRO A 115 20.40 -22.78 12.39
CA PRO A 115 19.90 -23.72 13.38
C PRO A 115 18.89 -24.67 12.70
N GLN A 116 19.20 -25.96 12.72
CA GLN A 116 18.29 -27.03 12.33
C GLN A 116 17.33 -27.30 13.50
N PRO A 117 16.00 -27.37 13.30
CA PRO A 117 15.09 -27.81 14.35
C PRO A 117 15.27 -29.32 14.63
N PRO A 118 15.13 -29.78 15.89
CA PRO A 118 15.24 -31.20 16.21
C PRO A 118 14.08 -31.99 15.56
N PRO A 119 14.32 -33.24 15.12
CA PRO A 119 13.23 -34.09 14.65
C PRO A 119 12.29 -34.44 15.82
N LEU A 120 10.99 -34.26 15.59
CA LEU A 120 9.93 -34.74 16.48
C LEU A 120 10.07 -36.26 16.61
N SER A 121 10.43 -36.73 17.81
CA SER A 121 10.28 -38.14 18.15
C SER A 121 8.80 -38.39 18.42
N VAL A 122 8.19 -39.19 17.55
CA VAL A 122 6.86 -39.77 17.73
C VAL A 122 7.02 -41.06 18.54
N LEU A 123 6.32 -41.08 19.69
CA LEU A 123 6.00 -42.21 20.59
C LEU A 123 7.13 -42.84 21.41
#